data_AF-A0AAX0XXY6-F1
#
_entry.id   AF-A0AAX0XXY6-F1
#
_cell.length_a   1.000
_cell.length_b   1.000
_cell.length_c   1.000
_cell.angle_alpha   90.00
_cell.angle_beta   90.00
_cell.angle_gamma   90.00
#
_symmetry.space_group_name_H-M   'P 1'
#
loop_
_entity.id
_entity.type
_entity.pdbx_description
1 polymer ?
#
loop_
_entity_poly.entity_id
_entity_poly.type
_entity_poly.pdbx_seq_one_letter_code
_entity_poly.pdbx_strand_id
1 'polypeptide(L)'
;MRGYFYEKALDWINKKRRENHSPTKEAYGLFQNNCMTFVIDLAEHLGLDTYWRPPIVVPTLYAEQFQLQYTDLDYDFKNDILEVSE
;
A
#
# COMPACT_ATOMS: atom_id res chain seq x y z
N MET A 1 6.94 8.92 -3.36
CA MET A 1 8.25 8.32 -3.73
C MET A 1 8.26 7.82 -5.18
N ARG A 2 9.42 7.81 -5.84
CA ARG A 2 9.60 7.32 -7.22
C ARG A 2 10.87 6.48 -7.30
N GLY A 3 10.91 5.51 -8.22
CA GLY A 3 12.07 4.62 -8.40
C GLY A 3 11.88 3.61 -9.54
N TYR A 4 12.93 2.86 -9.85
CA TYR A 4 12.95 1.86 -10.91
C TYR A 4 12.60 0.47 -10.37
N PHE A 5 11.31 0.22 -10.17
CA PHE A 5 10.84 -0.99 -9.48
C PHE A 5 9.68 -1.71 -10.19
N TYR A 6 9.35 -1.35 -11.43
CA TYR A 6 8.21 -1.90 -12.17
C TYR A 6 8.21 -3.43 -12.23
N GLU A 7 9.28 -4.05 -12.74
CA GLU A 7 9.36 -5.51 -12.90
C GLU A 7 9.34 -6.23 -11.54
N LYS A 8 10.03 -5.67 -10.54
CA LYS A 8 10.05 -6.22 -9.17
C LYS A 8 8.67 -6.18 -8.51
N ALA A 9 7.94 -5.07 -8.69
CA ALA A 9 6.57 -4.93 -8.20
C ALA A 9 5.64 -5.93 -8.89
N LEU A 10 5.75 -6.06 -10.21
CA LEU A 10 4.90 -6.96 -10.99
C LEU A 10 5.13 -8.43 -10.60
N ASP A 11 6.38 -8.86 -10.42
CA ASP A 11 6.67 -10.22 -9.95
C ASP A 11 6.11 -10.49 -8.55
N TRP A 12 6.31 -9.57 -7.60
CA TRP A 12 5.80 -9.71 -6.24
C TRP A 12 4.27 -9.80 -6.20
N ILE A 13 3.57 -8.93 -6.92
CA ILE A 13 2.10 -8.94 -7.01
C ILE A 13 1.62 -10.26 -7.62
N ASN A 14 2.28 -10.72 -8.68
CA ASN A 14 1.94 -11.99 -9.32
C ASN A 14 2.18 -13.18 -8.39
N LYS A 15 3.23 -13.15 -7.57
CA LYS A 15 3.49 -14.15 -6.54
C LYS A 15 2.37 -14.18 -5.49
N LYS A 16 2.01 -13.01 -4.94
CA LYS A 16 0.88 -12.90 -3.99
C LYS A 16 -0.43 -13.36 -4.59
N ARG A 17 -0.69 -13.06 -5.86
CA ARG A 17 -1.89 -13.54 -6.57
C ARG A 17 -1.93 -15.07 -6.69
N ARG A 18 -0.79 -15.73 -6.91
CA ARG A 18 -0.72 -17.21 -6.95
C ARG A 18 -1.04 -17.84 -5.59
N GLU A 19 -0.78 -17.12 -4.49
CA GLU A 19 -1.11 -17.58 -3.13
C GLU A 19 -2.62 -17.59 -2.85
N ASN A 20 -3.48 -17.04 -3.73
CA ASN A 20 -4.93 -16.95 -3.51
C ASN A 20 -5.61 -18.29 -3.20
N HIS A 21 -5.09 -19.38 -3.77
CA HIS A 21 -5.57 -20.76 -3.58
C HIS A 21 -4.66 -21.59 -2.65
N SER A 22 -3.65 -20.98 -2.04
CA SER A 22 -2.76 -21.69 -1.13
C SER A 22 -3.50 -22.08 0.14
N PRO A 23 -3.37 -23.34 0.64
CA PRO A 23 -3.90 -23.72 1.95
C PRO A 23 -3.22 -22.97 3.10
N THR A 24 -2.05 -22.38 2.85
CA THR A 24 -1.30 -21.58 3.83
C THR A 24 -1.49 -20.08 3.63
N LYS A 25 -2.45 -19.64 2.79
CA LYS A 25 -2.74 -18.22 2.60
C LYS A 25 -3.16 -17.63 3.94
N GLU A 26 -2.49 -16.57 4.35
CA GLU A 26 -2.87 -15.85 5.56
C GLU A 26 -4.31 -15.31 5.41
N ALA A 27 -5.13 -15.57 6.41
CA ALA A 27 -6.52 -15.12 6.41
C ALA A 27 -6.60 -13.60 6.48
N TYR A 28 -7.61 -13.03 5.84
CA TYR A 28 -7.90 -11.61 5.98
C TYR A 28 -8.14 -11.27 7.47
N GLY A 29 -7.46 -10.24 7.94
CA GLY A 29 -7.61 -9.70 9.29
C GLY A 29 -7.80 -8.19 9.20
N LEU A 30 -8.87 -7.68 9.79
CA LEU A 30 -9.27 -6.27 9.66
C LEU A 30 -8.15 -5.29 10.03
N PHE A 31 -7.24 -5.66 10.93
CA PHE A 31 -6.22 -4.76 11.46
C PHE A 31 -4.78 -5.14 11.04
N GLN A 32 -4.52 -6.42 10.82
CA GLN A 32 -3.16 -6.97 10.66
C GLN A 32 -2.84 -7.52 9.28
N ASN A 33 -3.86 -7.92 8.50
CA ASN A 33 -3.72 -8.46 7.15
C ASN A 33 -4.91 -8.03 6.27
N ASN A 34 -4.89 -6.75 5.87
CA ASN A 34 -5.94 -6.07 5.12
C ASN A 34 -5.38 -5.42 3.83
N CYS A 35 -6.21 -4.60 3.18
CA CYS A 35 -5.83 -3.89 1.96
C CYS A 35 -4.62 -2.96 2.12
N MET A 36 -4.51 -2.25 3.24
CA MET A 36 -3.43 -1.30 3.47
C MET A 36 -2.13 -2.04 3.80
N THR A 37 -2.18 -3.09 4.63
CA THR A 37 -0.98 -3.89 4.94
C THR A 37 -0.38 -4.53 3.70
N PHE A 38 -1.19 -4.95 2.73
CA PHE A 38 -0.71 -5.45 1.44
C PHE A 38 0.13 -4.40 0.68
N VAL A 39 -0.31 -3.14 0.68
CA VAL A 39 0.39 -2.05 -0.01
C VAL A 39 1.67 -1.66 0.76
N ILE A 40 1.64 -1.68 2.09
CA ILE A 40 2.84 -1.48 2.92
C ILE A 40 3.88 -2.57 2.62
N ASP A 41 3.48 -3.85 2.63
CA ASP A 41 4.39 -4.97 2.34
C ASP A 41 5.01 -4.86 0.94
N LEU A 42 4.24 -4.38 -0.05
CA LEU A 42 4.75 -4.11 -1.39
C LEU A 42 5.80 -2.98 -1.35
N ALA A 43 5.49 -1.85 -0.72
CA ALA A 43 6.41 -0.72 -0.64
C ALA A 43 7.72 -1.13 0.08
N GLU A 44 7.63 -1.83 1.21
CA GLU A 44 8.77 -2.40 1.93
C GLU A 44 9.56 -3.38 1.05
N HIS A 45 8.88 -4.28 0.32
CA HIS A 45 9.54 -5.22 -0.60
C HIS A 45 10.33 -4.50 -1.71
N LEU A 46 9.83 -3.34 -2.17
CA LEU A 46 10.51 -2.53 -3.19
C LEU A 46 11.65 -1.67 -2.60
N GLY A 47 11.81 -1.66 -1.27
CA GLY A 47 12.80 -0.82 -0.59
C GLY A 47 12.41 0.65 -0.56
N LEU A 48 11.11 0.94 -0.65
CA LEU A 48 10.57 2.27 -0.45
C LEU A 48 10.47 2.54 1.05
N ASP A 49 10.84 3.75 1.46
CA ASP A 49 10.76 4.16 2.85
C ASP A 49 9.28 4.34 3.22
N THR A 50 8.76 3.47 4.08
CA THR A 50 7.36 3.53 4.51
C THR A 50 7.26 4.20 5.87
N TYR A 51 6.17 4.92 6.13
CA TYR A 51 5.87 5.33 7.50
C TYR A 51 5.76 4.10 8.41
N TRP A 52 6.13 4.26 9.68
CA TRP A 52 6.09 3.18 10.67
C TRP A 52 4.74 2.43 10.65
N ARG A 53 4.80 1.10 10.58
CA ARG A 53 3.61 0.25 10.58
C ARG A 53 3.09 0.02 12.01
N PRO A 54 1.90 0.55 12.37
CA PRO A 54 1.27 0.24 13.65
C PRO A 54 0.78 -1.21 13.72
N PRO A 55 0.61 -1.79 14.94
CA PRO A 55 -0.03 -3.10 15.12
C PRO A 55 -1.47 -3.16 14.59
N ILE A 56 -2.15 -2.00 14.51
CA ILE A 56 -3.49 -1.84 13.97
C ILE A 56 -3.40 -0.89 12.78
N VAL A 57 -3.56 -1.41 11.57
CA VAL A 57 -3.46 -0.62 10.34
C VAL A 57 -4.86 -0.27 9.84
N VAL A 58 -5.24 1.00 10.00
CA VAL A 58 -6.47 1.57 9.44
C VAL A 58 -6.10 2.36 8.17
N PRO A 59 -6.70 2.06 6.99
CA PRO A 59 -6.27 2.66 5.73
C PRO A 59 -6.26 4.18 5.71
N THR A 60 -7.32 4.83 6.20
CA THR A 60 -7.42 6.30 6.22
C THR A 60 -6.35 6.93 7.10
N LEU A 61 -6.21 6.44 8.34
CA LEU A 61 -5.22 6.96 9.28
C LEU A 61 -3.78 6.73 8.79
N TYR A 62 -3.50 5.57 8.20
CA TYR A 62 -2.17 5.29 7.68
C TYR A 62 -1.84 6.18 6.48
N ALA A 63 -2.80 6.38 5.55
CA ALA A 63 -2.62 7.26 4.41
C ALA A 63 -2.30 8.69 4.87
N GLU A 64 -3.07 9.25 5.82
CA GLU A 64 -2.81 10.57 6.40
C GLU A 64 -1.41 10.70 7.03
N GLN A 65 -0.93 9.66 7.75
CA GLN A 65 0.42 9.67 8.32
C GLN A 65 1.51 9.58 7.23
N PHE A 66 1.25 8.83 6.17
CA PHE A 66 2.18 8.65 5.08
C PHE A 66 2.35 9.93 4.24
N GLN A 67 1.27 10.68 4.06
CA GLN A 67 1.23 11.99 3.41
C GLN A 67 2.12 13.04 4.10
N LEU A 68 2.32 12.96 5.42
CA LEU A 68 3.23 13.86 6.15
C LEU A 68 4.70 13.84 5.66
N GLN A 69 5.09 12.84 4.88
CA GLN A 69 6.47 12.63 4.43
C GLN A 69 6.60 12.59 2.90
N TYR A 70 5.49 12.53 2.16
CA TYR A 70 5.49 12.26 0.72
C TYR A 70 4.43 13.08 0.02
N THR A 71 4.67 13.40 -1.25
CA THR A 71 3.70 14.08 -2.12
C THR A 71 2.31 13.44 -2.07
N ASP A 72 1.32 14.28 -1.86
CA ASP A 72 -0.09 13.92 -1.71
C ASP A 72 -0.78 13.82 -3.08
N LEU A 73 -1.82 12.99 -3.11
CA LEU A 73 -2.67 12.80 -4.28
C LEU A 73 -4.12 12.72 -3.82
N ASP A 74 -4.86 13.79 -4.03
CA ASP A 74 -6.27 13.89 -3.72
C ASP A 74 -7.10 13.82 -5.00
N TYR A 75 -8.15 13.01 -4.99
CA TYR A 75 -9.05 12.87 -6.13
C TYR A 75 -10.52 12.93 -5.68
N ASP A 76 -11.23 13.95 -6.15
CA ASP A 76 -12.67 14.09 -5.99
C ASP A 76 -13.40 13.52 -7.22
N PHE A 77 -13.93 12.32 -7.07
CA PHE A 77 -14.68 11.63 -8.13
C PHE A 77 -15.94 12.38 -8.58
N LYS A 78 -16.59 13.15 -7.69
CA LYS A 78 -17.85 13.83 -8.02
C LYS A 78 -17.62 14.98 -8.98
N ASN A 79 -16.53 15.72 -8.79
CA ASN A 79 -16.20 16.90 -9.57
C ASN A 79 -15.14 16.62 -10.66
N ASP A 80 -14.60 15.40 -10.68
CA ASP A 80 -13.49 14.98 -11.55
C ASP A 80 -12.26 15.90 -11.42
N ILE A 81 -11.89 16.17 -10.18
CA ILE A 81 -10.76 17.05 -9.83
C ILE A 81 -9.67 16.20 -9.18
N LEU A 82 -8.45 16.33 -9.72
CA LEU A 82 -7.23 15.73 -9.17
C LEU A 82 -6.29 16.84 -8.70
N GLU A 83 -5.87 16.76 -7.44
CA GLU A 83 -4.94 17.69 -6.81
C GLU A 83 -3.69 16.94 -6.35
N VAL A 84 -2.53 17.55 -6.57
CA VAL A 84 -1.23 17.05 -6.12
C VAL A 84 -0.60 18.15 -5.27
N SER A 85 -0.30 17.84 -4.02
CA SER A 85 0.29 18.79 -3.06
C SER A 85 1.55 18.23 -2.40
N GLU A 86 2.35 19.14 -1.84
CA GLU A 86 3.50 18.80 -0.99
C GLU A 86 3.08 18.56 0.46
#